data_AF-A0A3L6QLN7-F1
#
_entry.id   AF-A0A3L6QLN7-F1
#
_cell.length_a   1.000
_cell.length_b   1.000
_cell.length_c   1.000
_cell.angle_alpha   90.00
_cell.angle_beta   90.00
_cell.angle_gamma   90.00
#
_symmetry.space_group_name_H-M   'P 1'
#
loop_
_entity.id
_entity.type
_entity.pdbx_description
1 polymer ?
#
loop_
_entity_poly.entity_id
_entity_poly.type
_entity_poly.pdbx_seq_one_letter_code
_entity_poly.pdbx_strand_id
1 'polypeptide(L)'
;MDEDAGDASPPPAPPPPAHAHAPPPAPQPPTAAAPSQRDVSASPTSSRSVTETVNGSHRFVIQGYSLAKGMGVGKHIASETFSVGGFQWAVYFYPDGKNPEDNSAYVSVFIALASEGTDVRALFELTLLDQSGKGKHKVHSHFDRSLESGPYTLKYRGSMWGYKRFFRRTALETSDFLKDDCLKINCTVGVVVSTIDYSRPHSIQVPDSDIGYHFGSLLGNQEGADVILNVGGERFHAHKLVLAARSHVFRSQSFDDESEGEKNEVDESDELREFSIDDIEPKVFKAMLHFIYRDTLVDENELGASSSDGSVFDTLVAKLLAAADKYDLGRLRLLCESYLCKGISVASVASTLALADRHHAMELKAVCLKFAAENLSAVIRTEGFLYLRDNCPSLQSEILKTVAGCEEQCSSGREEPERLCAALRRGDTNGRRVRPRI
;
A
#
# COMPACT_ATOMS: atom_id res chain seq x y z
N MET A 1 88.07 13.10 81.24
CA MET A 1 87.49 11.75 81.09
C MET A 1 86.10 11.76 81.69
N ASP A 2 85.03 12.19 81.04
CA ASP A 2 84.81 13.21 80.02
C ASP A 2 83.36 13.62 80.29
N GLU A 3 83.16 14.88 80.63
CA GLU A 3 81.84 15.52 80.74
C GLU A 3 81.50 16.07 79.36
N ASP A 4 80.25 15.98 78.91
CA ASP A 4 79.36 17.15 78.84
C ASP A 4 78.00 16.77 78.22
N ALA A 5 77.03 17.62 78.57
CA ALA A 5 75.60 17.57 78.40
C ALA A 5 75.09 17.52 76.95
N GLY A 6 73.85 17.04 76.82
CA GLY A 6 73.10 17.10 75.57
C GLY A 6 72.52 18.48 75.29
N ASP A 7 72.21 18.76 74.02
CA ASP A 7 71.20 19.73 73.64
C ASP A 7 70.72 19.54 72.19
N ALA A 8 69.58 20.18 71.92
CA ALA A 8 68.67 20.20 70.79
C ALA A 8 69.25 20.51 69.38
N SER A 9 68.44 20.15 68.38
CA SER A 9 68.68 20.33 66.93
C SER A 9 68.81 21.80 66.48
N PRO A 10 69.59 22.07 65.41
CA PRO A 10 69.43 23.27 64.59
C PRO A 10 69.27 23.02 63.06
N PRO A 11 68.85 24.05 62.29
CA PRO A 11 68.33 23.98 60.91
C PRO A 11 69.40 24.40 59.84
N PRO A 12 69.05 24.55 58.53
CA PRO A 12 70.00 24.45 57.41
C PRO A 12 70.64 25.78 56.98
N ALA A 13 71.67 25.70 56.11
CA ALA A 13 72.46 26.83 55.63
C ALA A 13 72.33 27.09 54.09
N PRO A 14 72.65 28.32 53.61
CA PRO A 14 72.03 28.98 52.44
C PRO A 14 72.93 29.09 51.17
N PRO A 15 72.45 29.65 50.04
CA PRO A 15 73.16 29.74 48.76
C PRO A 15 73.75 31.14 48.48
N PRO A 16 74.72 31.27 47.54
CA PRO A 16 74.75 32.44 46.64
C PRO A 16 75.44 32.16 45.26
N PRO A 17 75.70 33.15 44.36
CA PRO A 17 74.81 34.13 43.72
C PRO A 17 74.98 34.18 42.16
N ALA A 18 74.37 35.17 41.50
CA ALA A 18 74.00 35.22 40.07
C ALA A 18 74.74 36.26 39.17
N HIS A 19 74.43 36.18 37.85
CA HIS A 19 74.54 37.13 36.71
C HIS A 19 75.77 36.99 35.76
N ALA A 20 75.70 37.13 34.42
CA ALA A 20 74.80 37.90 33.55
C ALA A 20 74.64 37.37 32.08
N HIS A 21 73.62 37.93 31.41
CA HIS A 21 72.91 37.72 30.13
C HIS A 21 73.63 37.57 28.75
N ALA A 22 72.90 36.91 27.82
CA ALA A 22 72.63 37.40 26.45
C ALA A 22 71.21 36.95 25.97
N PRO A 23 70.44 37.75 25.20
CA PRO A 23 69.09 37.37 24.74
C PRO A 23 69.09 36.67 23.37
N PRO A 24 68.16 35.73 23.08
CA PRO A 24 67.99 35.12 21.76
C PRO A 24 66.95 35.87 20.89
N PRO A 25 66.95 35.63 19.55
CA PRO A 25 66.18 36.41 18.58
C PRO A 25 64.71 36.00 18.47
N ALA A 26 63.91 36.90 17.88
CA ALA A 26 62.44 36.83 17.76
C ALA A 26 61.91 35.63 16.93
N PRO A 27 60.67 35.16 17.20
CA PRO A 27 60.12 33.94 16.61
C PRO A 27 59.59 34.10 15.17
N GLN A 28 59.78 33.07 14.34
CA GLN A 28 59.18 32.93 13.00
C GLN A 28 57.76 32.31 13.08
N PRO A 29 56.86 32.58 12.10
CA PRO A 29 55.49 32.07 12.10
C PRO A 29 55.43 30.55 11.80
N PRO A 30 54.41 29.83 12.32
CA PRO A 30 54.37 28.38 12.25
C PRO A 30 54.06 27.87 10.84
N THR A 31 54.87 26.93 10.37
CA THR A 31 54.63 26.08 9.20
C THR A 31 53.54 25.06 9.50
N ALA A 32 52.57 24.94 8.60
CA ALA A 32 51.46 23.99 8.69
C ALA A 32 51.97 22.54 8.74
N ALA A 33 51.69 21.83 9.83
CA ALA A 33 51.91 20.39 9.93
C ALA A 33 50.85 19.63 9.11
N ALA A 34 51.30 18.69 8.28
CA ALA A 34 50.44 17.76 7.56
C ALA A 34 49.66 16.86 8.54
N PRO A 35 48.41 16.46 8.23
CA PRO A 35 47.64 15.62 9.12
C PRO A 35 48.20 14.20 9.16
N SER A 36 48.43 13.70 10.37
CA SER A 36 48.71 12.29 10.63
C SER A 36 47.55 11.43 10.15
N GLN A 37 47.86 10.45 9.29
CA GLN A 37 46.90 9.43 8.88
C GLN A 37 46.45 8.67 10.12
N ARG A 38 45.16 8.77 10.45
CA ARG A 38 44.53 7.86 11.40
C ARG A 38 44.48 6.49 10.74
N ASP A 39 45.18 5.53 11.32
CA ASP A 39 45.05 4.12 10.98
C ASP A 39 43.66 3.67 11.47
N VAL A 40 42.65 3.80 10.60
CA VAL A 40 41.31 3.28 10.84
C VAL A 40 41.41 1.76 10.66
N SER A 41 41.74 1.06 11.74
CA SER A 41 41.54 -0.39 11.80
C SER A 41 40.05 -0.66 11.59
N ALA A 42 39.69 -1.05 10.37
CA ALA A 42 38.33 -1.42 10.02
C ALA A 42 37.91 -2.57 10.94
N SER A 43 36.97 -2.31 11.83
CA SER A 43 36.39 -3.35 12.69
C SER A 43 35.79 -4.43 11.78
N PRO A 44 35.95 -5.73 12.12
CA PRO A 44 35.42 -6.80 11.28
C PRO A 44 33.90 -6.69 11.20
N THR A 45 33.37 -6.60 9.98
CA THR A 45 31.93 -6.64 9.74
C THR A 45 31.50 -8.11 9.68
N SER A 46 30.35 -8.41 10.28
CA SER A 46 29.72 -9.73 10.24
C SER A 46 28.27 -9.57 9.83
N SER A 47 27.78 -10.49 9.01
CA SER A 47 26.37 -10.58 8.64
C SER A 47 25.89 -12.02 8.82
N ARG A 48 24.64 -12.18 9.25
CA ARG A 48 23.98 -13.47 9.37
C ARG A 48 22.77 -13.48 8.44
N SER A 49 22.77 -14.39 7.47
CA SER A 49 21.56 -14.72 6.71
C SER A 49 20.73 -15.71 7.51
N VAL A 50 19.48 -15.35 7.80
CA VAL A 50 18.51 -16.24 8.43
C VAL A 50 17.48 -16.60 7.37
N THR A 51 17.33 -17.89 7.13
CA THR A 51 16.32 -18.41 6.21
C THR A 51 15.33 -19.21 7.01
N GLU A 52 14.08 -18.75 7.03
CA GLU A 52 12.99 -19.33 7.80
C GLU A 52 11.75 -19.53 6.92
N THR A 53 10.74 -20.20 7.45
CA THR A 53 9.47 -20.42 6.76
C THR A 53 8.34 -19.67 7.44
N VAL A 54 7.65 -18.81 6.69
CA VAL A 54 6.39 -18.22 7.12
C VAL A 54 5.28 -19.19 6.77
N ASN A 55 4.63 -19.75 7.80
CA ASN A 55 3.61 -20.77 7.64
C ASN A 55 2.20 -20.18 7.71
N GLY A 56 1.30 -20.70 6.88
CA GLY A 56 -0.13 -20.38 6.93
C GLY A 56 -0.96 -21.57 6.46
N SER A 57 -2.20 -21.66 6.93
CA SER A 57 -3.12 -22.76 6.60
C SER A 57 -4.44 -22.24 6.04
N HIS A 58 -5.03 -22.98 5.11
CA HIS A 58 -6.31 -22.67 4.49
C HIS A 58 -7.18 -23.92 4.41
N ARG A 59 -8.42 -23.79 4.87
CA ARG A 59 -9.42 -24.85 4.83
C ARG A 59 -10.36 -24.65 3.65
N PHE A 60 -10.23 -25.53 2.66
CA PHE A 60 -11.07 -25.55 1.48
C PHE A 60 -12.17 -26.59 1.61
N VAL A 61 -13.43 -26.15 1.50
CA VAL A 61 -14.62 -27.00 1.60
C VAL A 61 -15.32 -27.04 0.25
N ILE A 62 -15.49 -28.24 -0.30
CA ILE A 62 -16.21 -28.48 -1.54
C ILE A 62 -17.53 -29.12 -1.18
N GLN A 63 -18.62 -28.37 -1.33
CA GLN A 63 -19.98 -28.87 -1.16
C GLN A 63 -20.57 -29.18 -2.54
N GLY A 64 -21.28 -30.31 -2.67
CA GLY A 64 -21.81 -30.73 -3.96
C GLY A 64 -20.83 -31.58 -4.79
N TYR A 65 -20.02 -32.43 -4.16
CA TYR A 65 -19.03 -33.26 -4.87
C TYR A 65 -19.66 -34.11 -6.00
N SER A 66 -20.88 -34.60 -5.78
CA SER A 66 -21.65 -35.38 -6.75
C SER A 66 -21.91 -34.63 -8.05
N LEU A 67 -22.01 -33.29 -8.00
CA LEU A 67 -22.15 -32.40 -9.15
C LEU A 67 -20.79 -32.01 -9.74
N ALA A 68 -19.74 -32.02 -8.91
CA ALA A 68 -18.37 -31.72 -9.34
C ALA A 68 -17.73 -32.87 -10.13
N LYS A 69 -18.05 -34.13 -9.81
CA LYS A 69 -17.54 -35.29 -10.55
C LYS A 69 -18.15 -35.37 -11.96
N GLY A 70 -17.35 -35.78 -12.94
CA GLY A 70 -17.77 -35.81 -14.33
C GLY A 70 -17.61 -34.48 -15.08
N MET A 71 -17.03 -33.44 -14.45
CA MET A 71 -16.66 -32.18 -15.11
C MET A 71 -15.62 -32.36 -16.24
N GLY A 72 -14.91 -33.49 -16.24
CA GLY A 72 -13.94 -33.88 -17.25
C GLY A 72 -12.49 -33.71 -16.78
N VAL A 73 -11.61 -34.53 -17.35
CA VAL A 73 -10.17 -34.53 -17.04
C VAL A 73 -9.56 -33.15 -17.28
N GLY A 74 -8.72 -32.70 -16.33
CA GLY A 74 -8.03 -31.41 -16.41
C GLY A 74 -8.90 -30.21 -16.02
N LYS A 75 -10.19 -30.41 -15.72
CA LYS A 75 -11.04 -29.38 -15.10
C LYS A 75 -10.90 -29.46 -13.58
N HIS A 76 -10.94 -28.29 -12.94
CA HIS A 76 -10.73 -28.15 -11.50
C HIS A 76 -11.72 -27.19 -10.86
N ILE A 77 -11.81 -27.31 -9.54
CA ILE A 77 -12.44 -26.36 -8.64
C ILE A 77 -11.30 -25.67 -7.88
N ALA A 78 -11.30 -24.35 -7.88
CA ALA A 78 -10.35 -23.54 -7.14
C ALA A 78 -10.96 -23.10 -5.80
N SER A 79 -10.14 -23.04 -4.75
CA SER A 79 -10.48 -22.32 -3.53
C SER A 79 -10.45 -20.81 -3.75
N GLU A 80 -10.98 -20.04 -2.80
CA GLU A 80 -10.60 -18.64 -2.68
C GLU A 80 -9.09 -18.51 -2.45
N THR A 81 -8.56 -17.34 -2.78
CA THR A 81 -7.14 -17.05 -2.54
C THR A 81 -6.89 -16.78 -1.07
N PHE A 82 -5.71 -17.19 -0.58
CA PHE A 82 -5.27 -16.93 0.79
C PHE A 82 -3.80 -16.49 0.81
N SER A 83 -3.43 -15.68 1.81
CA SER A 83 -2.14 -15.02 1.86
C SER A 83 -1.18 -15.73 2.83
N VAL A 84 0.01 -16.08 2.35
CA VAL A 84 1.12 -16.62 3.17
C VAL A 84 2.44 -16.08 2.64
N GLY A 85 3.30 -15.57 3.53
CA GLY A 85 4.65 -15.11 3.18
C GLY A 85 4.69 -13.98 2.15
N GLY A 86 3.66 -13.13 2.10
CA GLY A 86 3.55 -12.03 1.13
C GLY A 86 3.00 -12.42 -0.24
N PHE A 87 2.63 -13.69 -0.45
CA PHE A 87 2.07 -14.18 -1.71
C PHE A 87 0.64 -14.68 -1.53
N GLN A 88 -0.14 -14.64 -2.61
CA GLN A 88 -1.47 -15.24 -2.67
C GLN A 88 -1.40 -16.64 -3.26
N TRP A 89 -2.16 -17.55 -2.64
CA TRP A 89 -2.18 -18.97 -2.96
C TRP A 89 -3.61 -19.45 -3.18
N ALA A 90 -3.81 -20.50 -3.97
CA ALA A 90 -5.10 -21.15 -4.11
C ALA A 90 -4.95 -22.68 -4.22
N VAL A 91 -5.91 -23.43 -3.69
CA VAL A 91 -5.96 -24.89 -3.79
C VAL A 91 -6.80 -25.29 -4.99
N TYR A 92 -6.24 -26.10 -5.89
CA TYR A 92 -6.93 -26.62 -7.06
C TYR A 92 -7.24 -28.11 -6.86
N PHE A 93 -8.52 -28.44 -6.87
CA PHE A 93 -9.03 -29.81 -6.78
C PHE A 93 -9.53 -30.28 -8.15
N TYR A 94 -9.01 -31.40 -8.65
CA TYR A 94 -9.43 -32.02 -9.90
C TYR A 94 -10.22 -33.30 -9.59
N PRO A 95 -11.57 -33.27 -9.61
CA PRO A 95 -12.39 -34.45 -9.33
C PRO A 95 -12.12 -35.59 -10.31
N ASP A 96 -11.92 -35.25 -11.59
CA ASP A 96 -11.69 -36.20 -12.66
C ASP A 96 -10.21 -36.49 -12.97
N GLY A 97 -9.31 -35.96 -12.14
CA GLY A 97 -7.87 -36.04 -12.32
C GLY A 97 -7.33 -34.96 -13.26
N LYS A 98 -6.05 -34.63 -13.12
CA LYS A 98 -5.39 -33.58 -13.91
C LYS A 98 -5.04 -34.00 -15.33
N ASN A 99 -4.60 -35.24 -15.52
CA ASN A 99 -4.05 -35.73 -16.78
C ASN A 99 -4.87 -36.91 -17.35
N PRO A 100 -5.05 -37.02 -18.68
CA PRO A 100 -5.75 -38.15 -19.31
C PRO A 100 -5.10 -39.51 -19.06
N GLU A 101 -3.77 -39.52 -18.90
CA GLU A 101 -2.95 -40.72 -18.64
C GLU A 101 -3.35 -41.49 -17.38
N ASP A 102 -3.97 -40.81 -16.41
CA ASP A 102 -4.44 -41.43 -15.17
C ASP A 102 -5.86 -42.01 -15.30
N ASN A 103 -6.43 -42.00 -16.50
CA ASN A 103 -7.75 -42.51 -16.91
C ASN A 103 -8.89 -42.12 -15.95
N SER A 104 -8.84 -40.92 -15.39
CA SER A 104 -9.79 -40.48 -14.37
C SER A 104 -9.93 -41.46 -13.20
N ALA A 105 -8.88 -42.19 -12.81
CA ALA A 105 -8.98 -43.12 -11.68
C ALA A 105 -8.72 -42.44 -10.32
N TYR A 106 -8.14 -41.24 -10.34
CA TYR A 106 -7.70 -40.51 -9.16
C TYR A 106 -8.29 -39.10 -9.14
N VAL A 107 -8.49 -38.58 -7.93
CA VAL A 107 -8.59 -37.14 -7.71
C VAL A 107 -7.18 -36.55 -7.59
N SER A 108 -6.99 -35.32 -8.06
CA SER A 108 -5.72 -34.60 -7.93
C SER A 108 -5.91 -33.34 -7.10
N VAL A 109 -4.87 -32.97 -6.35
CA VAL A 109 -4.88 -31.75 -5.51
C VAL A 109 -3.56 -31.03 -5.69
N PHE A 110 -3.63 -29.73 -5.94
CA PHE A 110 -2.48 -28.86 -6.13
C PHE A 110 -2.62 -27.58 -5.33
N ILE A 111 -1.50 -27.04 -4.89
CA ILE A 111 -1.36 -25.66 -4.45
C ILE A 111 -0.81 -24.86 -5.63
N ALA A 112 -1.41 -23.71 -5.91
CA ALA A 112 -1.05 -22.81 -7.00
C ALA A 112 -0.69 -21.42 -6.46
N LEU A 113 0.33 -20.80 -7.06
CA LEU A 113 0.65 -19.40 -6.83
C LEU A 113 -0.37 -18.53 -7.58
N ALA A 114 -1.15 -17.72 -6.87
CA ALA A 114 -2.22 -16.91 -7.43
C ALA A 114 -1.81 -15.44 -7.66
N SER A 115 -0.83 -14.93 -6.92
CA SER A 115 -0.23 -13.60 -7.13
C SER A 115 0.90 -13.63 -8.15
N GLU A 116 1.32 -12.46 -8.63
CA GLU A 116 2.60 -12.32 -9.32
C GLU A 116 3.75 -12.67 -8.37
N GLY A 117 4.79 -13.31 -8.90
CA GLY A 117 5.97 -13.72 -8.15
C GLY A 117 6.90 -14.59 -9.00
N THR A 118 8.20 -14.34 -8.88
CA THR A 118 9.25 -15.12 -9.55
C THR A 118 10.02 -15.95 -8.52
N ASP A 119 10.24 -17.22 -8.86
CA ASP A 119 11.01 -18.19 -8.07
C ASP A 119 10.65 -18.27 -6.57
N VAL A 120 9.35 -18.20 -6.25
CA VAL A 120 8.85 -18.32 -4.88
C VAL A 120 9.14 -19.73 -4.35
N ARG A 121 9.96 -19.83 -3.30
CA ARG A 121 10.26 -21.12 -2.65
C ARG A 121 9.27 -21.41 -1.54
N ALA A 122 8.61 -22.56 -1.59
CA ALA A 122 7.63 -22.96 -0.59
C ALA A 122 7.64 -24.47 -0.29
N LEU A 123 7.35 -24.79 0.96
CA LEU A 123 6.90 -26.10 1.40
C LEU A 123 5.38 -26.11 1.44
N PHE A 124 4.78 -27.29 1.31
CA PHE A 124 3.34 -27.41 1.46
C PHE A 124 2.94 -28.75 2.08
N GLU A 125 1.76 -28.77 2.67
CA GLU A 125 1.05 -29.94 3.11
C GLU A 125 -0.37 -29.91 2.55
N LEU A 126 -0.83 -31.04 2.04
CA LEU A 126 -2.19 -31.23 1.57
C LEU A 126 -2.84 -32.36 2.36
N THR A 127 -3.91 -32.03 3.07
CA THR A 127 -4.54 -32.91 4.04
C THR A 127 -6.02 -33.08 3.73
N LEU A 128 -6.43 -34.30 3.42
CA LEU A 128 -7.84 -34.66 3.27
C LEU A 128 -8.42 -35.00 4.64
N LEU A 129 -9.47 -34.28 5.05
CA LEU A 129 -9.97 -34.40 6.41
C LEU A 129 -10.96 -35.56 6.56
N ASP A 130 -10.67 -36.47 7.48
CA ASP A 130 -11.63 -37.44 8.02
C ASP A 130 -12.83 -36.72 8.65
N GLN A 131 -14.03 -37.19 8.33
CA GLN A 131 -15.29 -36.65 8.83
C GLN A 131 -16.06 -37.66 9.71
N SER A 132 -15.46 -38.80 10.03
CA SER A 132 -16.01 -39.76 11.01
C SER A 132 -15.81 -39.34 12.46
N GLY A 133 -14.92 -38.38 12.72
CA GLY A 133 -14.52 -37.96 14.06
C GLY A 133 -13.38 -38.80 14.67
N LYS A 134 -12.77 -39.70 13.90
CA LYS A 134 -11.66 -40.56 14.36
C LYS A 134 -10.28 -39.93 14.13
N GLY A 135 -10.21 -38.78 13.47
CA GLY A 135 -8.98 -38.03 13.21
C GLY A 135 -8.04 -38.70 12.21
N LYS A 136 -8.56 -39.63 11.38
CA LYS A 136 -7.76 -40.41 10.42
C LYS A 136 -7.55 -39.65 9.10
N HIS A 137 -6.94 -38.48 9.17
CA HIS A 137 -6.69 -37.63 8.00
C HIS A 137 -5.71 -38.29 7.03
N LYS A 138 -5.90 -38.05 5.73
CA LYS A 138 -4.89 -38.42 4.72
C LYS A 138 -3.99 -37.21 4.45
N VAL A 139 -2.76 -37.29 4.94
CA VAL A 139 -1.78 -36.20 4.90
C VAL A 139 -0.70 -36.50 3.86
N HIS A 140 -0.35 -35.49 3.07
CA HIS A 140 0.89 -35.47 2.31
C HIS A 140 1.66 -34.19 2.63
N SER A 141 2.73 -34.31 3.42
CA SER A 141 3.50 -33.17 3.94
C SER A 141 4.90 -33.11 3.34
N HIS A 142 5.39 -31.89 3.13
CA HIS A 142 6.76 -31.61 2.75
C HIS A 142 7.57 -30.90 3.85
N PHE A 143 6.97 -30.63 5.01
CA PHE A 143 7.66 -29.98 6.11
C PHE A 143 8.70 -30.87 6.78
N ASP A 144 8.48 -32.19 6.79
CA ASP A 144 9.34 -33.16 7.50
C ASP A 144 10.36 -33.89 6.59
N ARG A 145 10.64 -33.37 5.39
CA ARG A 145 11.56 -34.05 4.45
C ARG A 145 13.03 -33.89 4.86
N SER A 146 13.81 -34.95 4.56
CA SER A 146 15.28 -34.93 4.58
C SER A 146 15.84 -33.73 3.80
N LEU A 147 16.98 -33.18 4.27
CA LEU A 147 17.71 -32.04 3.70
C LEU A 147 18.01 -32.17 2.19
N GLU A 148 17.96 -33.39 1.65
CA GLU A 148 18.18 -33.70 0.23
C GLU A 148 17.06 -33.18 -0.69
N SER A 149 15.84 -33.00 -0.16
CA SER A 149 14.69 -32.47 -0.91
C SER A 149 14.34 -31.08 -0.39
N GLY A 150 14.93 -30.05 -1.00
CA GLY A 150 14.64 -28.66 -0.65
C GLY A 150 13.20 -28.21 -1.00
N PRO A 151 12.82 -26.98 -0.61
CA PRO A 151 11.54 -26.38 -0.94
C PRO A 151 11.26 -26.32 -2.45
N TYR A 152 9.99 -26.36 -2.83
CA TYR A 152 9.57 -26.26 -4.23
C TYR A 152 9.63 -24.82 -4.71
N THR A 153 10.09 -24.62 -5.94
CA THR A 153 10.10 -23.30 -6.60
C THR A 153 8.88 -23.14 -7.50
N LEU A 154 8.09 -22.11 -7.26
CA LEU A 154 6.97 -21.65 -8.09
C LEU A 154 7.42 -20.42 -8.87
N LYS A 155 7.52 -20.56 -10.19
CA LYS A 155 8.27 -19.61 -11.03
C LYS A 155 7.48 -18.39 -11.49
N TYR A 156 6.16 -18.50 -11.54
CA TYR A 156 5.26 -17.49 -12.10
C TYR A 156 3.83 -17.73 -11.61
N ARG A 157 2.95 -16.72 -11.80
CA ARG A 157 1.54 -16.83 -11.47
C ARG A 157 0.84 -17.97 -12.22
N GLY A 158 0.17 -18.86 -11.48
CA GLY A 158 -0.45 -20.08 -12.01
C GLY A 158 0.48 -21.31 -11.99
N SER A 159 1.76 -21.14 -11.63
CA SER A 159 2.61 -22.29 -11.31
C SER A 159 2.03 -23.06 -10.13
N MET A 160 2.11 -24.38 -10.16
CA MET A 160 1.45 -25.23 -9.17
C MET A 160 2.25 -26.51 -8.85
N TRP A 161 2.17 -26.93 -7.59
CA TRP A 161 2.75 -28.17 -7.09
C TRP A 161 1.72 -28.98 -6.31
N GLY A 162 1.87 -30.30 -6.29
CA GLY A 162 0.88 -31.18 -5.68
C GLY A 162 0.92 -32.59 -6.26
N TYR A 163 -0.20 -33.30 -6.14
CA TYR A 163 -0.28 -34.72 -6.41
C TYR A 163 -1.29 -35.04 -7.50
N LYS A 164 -0.81 -35.54 -8.64
CA LYS A 164 -1.65 -36.05 -9.74
C LYS A 164 -2.54 -37.22 -9.27
N ARG A 165 -1.97 -38.13 -8.46
CA ARG A 165 -2.65 -39.30 -7.91
C ARG A 165 -2.86 -39.14 -6.41
N PHE A 166 -3.55 -38.08 -6.00
CA PHE A 166 -3.70 -37.74 -4.58
C PHE A 166 -4.49 -38.82 -3.82
N PHE A 167 -5.63 -39.25 -4.35
CA PHE A 167 -6.40 -40.38 -3.81
C PHE A 167 -7.23 -41.07 -4.90
N ARG A 168 -7.47 -42.37 -4.77
CA ARG A 168 -8.31 -43.11 -5.74
C ARG A 168 -9.75 -42.63 -5.61
N ARG A 169 -10.42 -42.34 -6.74
CA ARG A 169 -11.79 -41.79 -6.72
C ARG A 169 -12.79 -42.77 -6.09
N THR A 170 -12.76 -44.04 -6.51
CA THR A 170 -13.67 -45.06 -5.97
C THR A 170 -13.50 -45.28 -4.47
N ALA A 171 -12.26 -45.16 -3.96
CA ALA A 171 -11.99 -45.19 -2.53
C ALA A 171 -12.46 -43.91 -1.82
N LEU A 172 -12.33 -42.74 -2.46
CA LEU A 172 -12.83 -41.48 -1.92
C LEU A 172 -14.34 -41.53 -1.68
N GLU A 173 -15.08 -41.95 -2.71
CA GLU A 173 -16.55 -41.96 -2.72
C GLU A 173 -17.16 -42.92 -1.69
N THR A 174 -16.38 -43.89 -1.21
CA THR A 174 -16.81 -44.88 -0.20
C THR A 174 -16.17 -44.64 1.17
N SER A 175 -15.39 -43.57 1.33
CA SER A 175 -14.65 -43.27 2.56
C SER A 175 -15.33 -42.23 3.45
N ASP A 176 -14.88 -42.17 4.70
CA ASP A 176 -15.26 -41.13 5.67
C ASP A 176 -14.70 -39.73 5.33
N PHE A 177 -13.96 -39.58 4.22
CA PHE A 177 -13.49 -38.28 3.75
C PHE A 177 -14.57 -37.48 3.00
N LEU A 178 -15.53 -38.17 2.38
CA LEU A 178 -16.67 -37.56 1.69
C LEU A 178 -17.95 -37.87 2.46
N LYS A 179 -18.53 -36.86 3.10
CA LYS A 179 -19.74 -37.00 3.92
C LYS A 179 -20.71 -35.88 3.59
N ASP A 180 -22.00 -36.19 3.50
CA ASP A 180 -23.06 -35.23 3.17
C ASP A 180 -22.75 -34.44 1.89
N ASP A 181 -22.22 -35.14 0.88
CA ASP A 181 -21.75 -34.59 -0.40
C ASP A 181 -20.69 -33.49 -0.28
N CYS A 182 -19.95 -33.50 0.84
CA CYS A 182 -18.98 -32.48 1.20
C CYS A 182 -17.58 -33.08 1.40
N LEU A 183 -16.59 -32.46 0.76
CA LEU A 183 -15.17 -32.77 0.93
C LEU A 183 -14.45 -31.61 1.62
N LYS A 184 -13.54 -31.91 2.56
CA LYS A 184 -12.76 -30.89 3.25
C LYS A 184 -11.27 -31.15 3.09
N ILE A 185 -10.57 -30.16 2.55
CA ILE A 185 -9.12 -30.18 2.32
C ILE A 185 -8.50 -29.07 3.16
N ASN A 186 -7.52 -29.42 3.98
CA ASN A 186 -6.65 -28.44 4.63
C ASN A 186 -5.35 -28.34 3.84
N CYS A 187 -4.93 -27.12 3.53
CA CYS A 187 -3.65 -26.86 2.89
C CYS A 187 -2.80 -25.98 3.79
N THR A 188 -1.60 -26.44 4.12
CA THR A 188 -0.60 -25.63 4.83
C THR A 188 0.50 -25.27 3.85
N VAL A 189 0.91 -24.01 3.83
CA VAL A 189 2.01 -23.51 2.99
C VAL A 189 3.06 -22.90 3.91
N GLY A 190 4.33 -23.19 3.64
CA GLY A 190 5.48 -22.61 4.34
C GLY A 190 6.38 -21.91 3.34
N VAL A 191 6.25 -20.57 3.25
CA VAL A 191 7.01 -19.78 2.29
C VAL A 191 8.38 -19.48 2.87
N VAL A 192 9.43 -19.78 2.12
CA VAL A 192 10.81 -19.58 2.55
C VAL A 192 11.18 -18.11 2.37
N VAL A 193 11.46 -17.45 3.47
CA VAL A 193 11.88 -16.05 3.52
C VAL A 193 13.31 -15.99 4.02
N SER A 194 14.15 -15.22 3.33
CA SER A 194 15.52 -14.96 3.76
C SER A 194 15.62 -13.51 4.21
N THR A 195 15.94 -13.31 5.49
CA THR A 195 16.24 -11.99 6.06
C THR A 195 17.73 -11.91 6.38
N ILE A 196 18.29 -10.70 6.25
CA ILE A 196 19.63 -10.41 6.74
C ILE A 196 19.45 -9.83 8.13
N ASP A 197 19.77 -10.61 9.15
CA ASP A 197 19.77 -10.14 10.53
C ASP A 197 20.95 -9.20 10.72
N TYR A 198 20.68 -7.90 10.70
CA TYR A 198 21.53 -6.95 11.37
C TYR A 198 21.22 -7.07 12.86
N SER A 199 22.23 -7.37 13.68
CA SER A 199 22.12 -7.31 15.14
C SER A 199 21.68 -5.90 15.53
N ARG A 200 20.36 -5.68 15.71
CA ARG A 200 19.82 -4.42 16.21
C ARG A 200 20.30 -4.28 17.66
N PRO A 201 21.17 -3.29 17.98
CA PRO A 201 21.39 -2.97 19.38
C PRO A 201 20.03 -2.56 19.98
N HIS A 202 19.72 -3.04 21.19
CA HIS A 202 18.60 -2.66 22.05
C HIS A 202 17.74 -1.51 21.50
N SER A 203 16.62 -1.84 20.87
CA SER A 203 15.72 -0.86 20.27
C SER A 203 15.00 -0.07 21.37
N ILE A 204 15.30 1.21 21.50
CA ILE A 204 14.47 2.14 22.27
C ILE A 204 13.13 2.24 21.53
N GLN A 205 12.03 1.99 22.24
CA GLN A 205 10.69 2.21 21.70
C GLN A 205 10.47 3.72 21.63
N VAL A 206 10.38 4.25 20.43
CA VAL A 206 10.06 5.66 20.18
C VAL A 206 8.54 5.76 20.01
N PRO A 207 7.83 6.57 20.82
CA PRO A 207 6.40 6.81 20.62
C PRO A 207 6.11 7.41 19.24
N ASP A 208 4.89 7.23 18.76
CA ASP A 208 4.42 7.90 17.55
C ASP A 208 4.48 9.43 17.71
N SER A 209 4.64 10.12 16.59
CA SER A 209 4.70 11.58 16.57
C SER A 209 3.38 12.20 17.07
N ASP A 210 3.49 13.09 18.05
CA ASP A 210 2.39 13.87 18.61
C ASP A 210 2.22 15.25 17.96
N ILE A 211 2.98 15.54 16.91
CA ILE A 211 2.96 16.84 16.23
C ILE A 211 1.55 17.24 15.76
N GLY A 212 0.79 16.28 15.22
CA GLY A 212 -0.59 16.52 14.77
C GLY A 212 -1.51 16.90 15.94
N TYR A 213 -1.30 16.32 17.13
CA TYR A 213 -2.05 16.70 18.32
C TYR A 213 -1.70 18.11 18.78
N HIS A 214 -0.41 18.49 18.76
CA HIS A 214 0.05 19.83 19.14
C HIS A 214 -0.51 20.91 18.21
N PHE A 215 -0.38 20.76 16.89
CA PHE A 215 -0.97 21.71 15.93
C PHE A 215 -2.51 21.69 16.00
N GLY A 216 -3.12 20.53 16.16
CA GLY A 216 -4.56 20.43 16.36
C GLY A 216 -5.06 21.14 17.62
N SER A 217 -4.24 21.25 18.67
CA SER A 217 -4.55 22.01 19.88
C SER A 217 -4.44 23.52 19.63
N LEU A 218 -3.45 23.95 18.84
CA LEU A 218 -3.31 25.34 18.39
C LEU A 218 -4.57 25.81 17.65
N LEU A 219 -5.08 25.00 16.72
CA LEU A 219 -6.33 25.29 16.02
C LEU A 219 -7.54 25.37 16.95
N GLY A 220 -7.66 24.42 17.90
CA GLY A 220 -8.79 24.36 18.82
C GLY A 220 -8.82 25.50 19.83
N ASN A 221 -7.65 25.90 20.34
CA ASN A 221 -7.51 26.98 21.32
C ASN A 221 -7.45 28.36 20.67
N GLN A 222 -7.23 28.43 19.35
CA GLN A 222 -7.10 29.67 18.57
C GLN A 222 -5.94 30.58 19.03
N GLU A 223 -4.96 30.00 19.73
CA GLU A 223 -3.81 30.73 20.26
C GLU A 223 -2.89 31.17 19.13
N GLY A 224 -2.68 32.48 18.98
CA GLY A 224 -1.82 33.03 17.93
C GLY A 224 -2.43 33.00 16.52
N ALA A 225 -3.75 32.80 16.40
CA ALA A 225 -4.44 32.89 15.12
C ALA A 225 -4.24 34.30 14.51
N ASP A 226 -3.84 34.35 13.25
CA ASP A 226 -3.48 35.57 12.51
C ASP A 226 -4.35 35.80 11.26
N VAL A 227 -5.37 34.95 11.07
CA VAL A 227 -6.36 35.04 9.99
C VAL A 227 -7.69 34.42 10.40
N ILE A 228 -8.79 34.99 9.91
CA ILE A 228 -10.14 34.43 9.98
C ILE A 228 -10.57 34.04 8.57
N LEU A 229 -11.07 32.82 8.40
CA LEU A 229 -11.64 32.32 7.16
C LEU A 229 -13.15 32.21 7.34
N ASN A 230 -13.91 33.01 6.60
CA ASN A 230 -15.37 32.98 6.60
C ASN A 230 -15.85 32.04 5.51
N VAL A 231 -16.48 30.94 5.91
CA VAL A 231 -16.98 29.91 4.98
C VAL A 231 -18.48 29.80 5.19
N GLY A 232 -19.26 30.26 4.21
CA GLY A 232 -20.73 30.21 4.29
C GLY A 232 -21.32 30.90 5.53
N GLY A 233 -20.65 31.92 6.07
CA GLY A 233 -21.05 32.64 7.29
C GLY A 233 -20.45 32.08 8.59
N GLU A 234 -19.79 30.91 8.55
CA GLU A 234 -19.06 30.36 9.70
C GLU A 234 -17.61 30.88 9.72
N ARG A 235 -17.17 31.42 10.87
CA ARG A 235 -15.83 31.98 11.04
C ARG A 235 -14.86 30.94 11.60
N PHE A 236 -13.77 30.69 10.89
CA PHE A 236 -12.70 29.77 11.28
C PHE A 236 -11.41 30.54 11.55
N HIS A 237 -10.97 30.56 12.81
CA HIS A 237 -9.65 31.10 13.18
C HIS A 237 -8.53 30.13 12.77
N ALA A 238 -7.48 30.64 12.14
CA ALA A 238 -6.38 29.83 11.63
C ALA A 238 -5.05 30.58 11.61
N HIS A 239 -4.01 29.93 11.08
CA HIS A 239 -2.64 30.41 11.03
C HIS A 239 -2.14 30.41 9.58
N LYS A 240 -1.80 31.57 9.04
CA LYS A 240 -1.37 31.76 7.64
C LYS A 240 -0.22 30.82 7.27
N LEU A 241 0.79 30.72 8.14
CA LEU A 241 1.97 29.87 7.89
C LEU A 241 1.64 28.37 7.87
N VAL A 242 0.71 27.90 8.70
CA VAL A 242 0.29 26.49 8.70
C VAL A 242 -0.49 26.18 7.42
N LEU A 243 -1.42 27.05 7.03
CA LEU A 243 -2.18 26.93 5.79
C LEU A 243 -1.25 26.91 4.58
N ALA A 244 -0.36 27.90 4.48
CA ALA A 244 0.61 28.02 3.39
C ALA A 244 1.65 26.88 3.37
N ALA A 245 2.00 26.30 4.52
CA ALA A 245 2.89 25.14 4.56
C ALA A 245 2.24 23.88 3.96
N ARG A 246 0.92 23.74 4.13
CA ARG A 246 0.18 22.49 3.86
C ARG A 246 -0.59 22.50 2.54
N SER A 247 -0.87 23.66 1.97
CA SER A 247 -1.55 23.82 0.69
C SER A 247 -0.83 24.86 -0.16
N HIS A 248 -0.47 24.49 -1.40
CA HIS A 248 0.08 25.44 -2.35
C HIS A 248 -0.94 26.53 -2.70
N VAL A 249 -2.23 26.19 -2.74
CA VAL A 249 -3.31 27.15 -3.01
C VAL A 249 -3.35 28.23 -1.93
N PHE A 250 -3.33 27.85 -0.64
CA PHE A 250 -3.25 28.83 0.44
C PHE A 250 -1.92 29.59 0.47
N ARG A 251 -0.81 28.99 0.01
CA ARG A 251 0.46 29.72 -0.11
C ARG A 251 0.42 30.80 -1.19
N SER A 252 -0.23 30.51 -2.32
CA SER A 252 -0.40 31.45 -3.43
C SER A 252 -1.48 32.49 -3.15
N GLN A 253 -2.41 32.20 -2.24
CA GLN A 253 -3.37 33.17 -1.73
C GLN A 253 -2.58 34.27 -0.98
N SER A 254 -2.52 35.47 -1.55
CA SER A 254 -1.97 36.63 -0.85
C SER A 254 -2.89 36.97 0.31
N PHE A 255 -2.53 36.54 1.52
CA PHE A 255 -3.18 37.03 2.75
C PHE A 255 -2.81 38.49 3.09
N ASP A 256 -2.19 39.18 2.13
CA ASP A 256 -1.53 40.48 2.24
C ASP A 256 -1.99 41.48 1.17
N ASP A 257 -3.11 41.26 0.46
CA ASP A 257 -3.51 42.20 -0.60
C ASP A 257 -3.83 43.60 -0.04
N GLU A 258 -3.03 44.56 -0.47
CA GLU A 258 -3.05 45.98 -0.12
C GLU A 258 -4.19 46.66 -0.89
N SER A 259 -5.35 46.87 -0.26
CA SER A 259 -6.15 48.04 -0.62
C SER A 259 -5.58 49.25 0.12
N GLU A 260 -4.48 49.80 -0.41
CA GLU A 260 -4.23 51.23 -0.27
C GLU A 260 -5.41 51.97 -0.93
N GLY A 261 -6.42 52.26 -0.12
CA GLY A 261 -7.66 52.89 -0.57
C GLY A 261 -8.38 53.52 0.60
N GLU A 262 -7.87 54.69 0.99
CA GLU A 262 -8.49 55.69 1.88
C GLU A 262 -8.54 55.37 3.39
N LYS A 263 -7.61 56.03 4.07
CA LYS A 263 -7.50 56.24 5.52
C LYS A 263 -8.85 56.51 6.18
N ASN A 264 -9.06 55.94 7.36
CA ASN A 264 -9.52 56.73 8.49
C ASN A 264 -8.65 56.42 9.70
N GLU A 265 -8.08 57.48 10.25
CA GLU A 265 -7.36 57.50 11.51
C GLU A 265 -8.30 57.05 12.63
N VAL A 266 -7.74 56.30 13.59
CA VAL A 266 -8.32 55.92 14.89
C VAL A 266 -9.32 54.75 14.85
N ASP A 267 -8.81 53.52 14.76
CA ASP A 267 -9.17 52.47 15.73
C ASP A 267 -8.02 51.45 15.84
N GLU A 268 -7.36 51.39 16.98
CA GLU A 268 -6.39 50.33 17.32
C GLU A 268 -7.16 49.08 17.77
N SER A 269 -8.02 48.54 16.91
CA SER A 269 -8.55 47.20 17.13
C SER A 269 -7.63 46.20 16.42
N ASP A 270 -7.11 45.24 17.20
CA ASP A 270 -6.45 43.99 16.78
C ASP A 270 -7.42 43.10 15.96
N GLU A 271 -8.07 43.65 14.94
CA GLU A 271 -9.03 42.93 14.13
C GLU A 271 -8.29 42.05 13.14
N LEU A 272 -8.29 40.74 13.44
CA LEU A 272 -7.80 39.70 12.55
C LEU A 272 -8.45 39.83 11.18
N ARG A 273 -7.61 39.85 10.14
CA ARG A 273 -8.07 39.92 8.75
C ARG A 273 -8.98 38.74 8.42
N GLU A 274 -10.11 39.02 7.80
CA GLU A 274 -11.12 38.04 7.40
C GLU A 274 -11.11 37.81 5.88
N PHE A 275 -11.10 36.55 5.46
CA PHE A 275 -11.14 36.15 4.05
C PHE A 275 -12.34 35.23 3.79
N SER A 276 -13.11 35.52 2.74
CA SER A 276 -14.26 34.68 2.35
C SER A 276 -13.82 33.47 1.51
N ILE A 277 -14.40 32.31 1.81
CA ILE A 277 -14.27 31.06 1.05
C ILE A 277 -15.68 30.59 0.70
N ASP A 278 -16.08 30.81 -0.54
CA ASP A 278 -17.47 30.62 -0.97
C ASP A 278 -17.70 29.28 -1.71
N ASP A 279 -16.62 28.54 -1.98
CA ASP A 279 -16.61 27.37 -2.85
C ASP A 279 -16.68 26.02 -2.11
N ILE A 280 -16.70 26.05 -0.77
CA ILE A 280 -16.72 24.88 0.08
C ILE A 280 -17.79 25.04 1.17
N GLU A 281 -18.52 23.95 1.45
CA GLU A 281 -19.47 23.90 2.57
C GLU A 281 -18.73 23.95 3.93
N PRO A 282 -19.25 24.65 4.95
CA PRO A 282 -18.57 24.81 6.23
C PRO A 282 -18.12 23.49 6.88
N LYS A 283 -18.97 22.45 6.80
CA LYS A 283 -18.65 21.12 7.34
C LYS A 283 -17.48 20.44 6.60
N VAL A 284 -17.41 20.60 5.28
CA VAL A 284 -16.31 20.07 4.46
C VAL A 284 -15.03 20.85 4.74
N PHE A 285 -15.13 22.18 4.85
CA PHE A 285 -14.02 23.05 5.18
C PHE A 285 -13.43 22.73 6.55
N LYS A 286 -14.28 22.52 7.56
CA LYS A 286 -13.86 22.09 8.90
C LYS A 286 -13.07 20.78 8.87
N ALA A 287 -13.51 19.79 8.08
CA ALA A 287 -12.80 18.52 7.91
C ALA A 287 -11.46 18.71 7.16
N MET A 288 -11.42 19.59 6.16
CA MET A 288 -10.18 19.94 5.46
C MET A 288 -9.19 20.64 6.41
N LEU A 289 -9.67 21.57 7.25
CA LEU A 289 -8.87 22.28 8.24
C LEU A 289 -8.34 21.33 9.31
N HIS A 290 -9.15 20.37 9.76
CA HIS A 290 -8.71 19.28 10.64
C HIS A 290 -7.50 18.55 10.03
N PHE A 291 -7.58 18.14 8.75
CA PHE A 291 -6.46 17.49 8.07
C PHE A 291 -5.22 18.40 7.96
N ILE A 292 -5.38 19.69 7.68
CA ILE A 292 -4.26 20.62 7.54
C ILE A 292 -3.40 20.62 8.82
N TYR A 293 -4.03 20.61 9.99
CA TYR A 293 -3.34 20.66 11.28
C TYR A 293 -2.97 19.28 11.86
N ARG A 294 -3.78 18.25 11.62
CA ARG A 294 -3.63 16.92 12.27
C ARG A 294 -3.16 15.82 11.32
N ASP A 295 -3.09 16.08 10.02
CA ASP A 295 -2.72 15.12 8.97
C ASP A 295 -3.55 13.81 9.01
N THR A 296 -4.81 13.92 9.42
CA THR A 296 -5.75 12.80 9.60
C THR A 296 -7.16 13.20 9.15
N LEU A 297 -7.97 12.21 8.77
CA LEU A 297 -9.41 12.41 8.56
C LEU A 297 -10.12 12.58 9.91
N VAL A 298 -11.27 13.22 9.89
CA VAL A 298 -12.19 13.25 11.04
C VAL A 298 -12.76 11.85 11.33
N ASP A 299 -13.31 11.66 12.53
CA ASP A 299 -13.82 10.36 12.97
C ASP A 299 -14.84 9.74 12.00
N GLU A 300 -14.83 8.41 11.88
CA GLU A 300 -15.70 7.67 10.95
C GLU A 300 -17.19 7.96 11.15
N ASN A 301 -17.61 8.26 12.39
CA ASN A 301 -18.98 8.66 12.70
C ASN A 301 -19.36 9.99 12.03
N GLU A 302 -18.44 10.96 11.96
CA GLU A 302 -18.68 12.24 11.28
C GLU A 302 -18.66 12.08 9.75
N LEU A 303 -17.81 11.17 9.24
CA LEU A 303 -17.75 10.81 7.82
C LEU A 303 -19.01 10.08 7.33
N GLY A 304 -19.61 9.23 8.19
CA GLY A 304 -20.78 8.41 7.88
C GLY A 304 -22.14 9.11 8.11
N ALA A 305 -22.19 10.17 8.90
CA ALA A 305 -23.43 10.87 9.28
C ALA A 305 -24.18 11.55 8.12
N SER A 306 -23.60 11.62 6.92
CA SER A 306 -24.25 12.19 5.73
C SER A 306 -24.91 11.14 4.81
N SER A 307 -25.06 9.89 5.25
CA SER A 307 -25.61 8.78 4.45
C SER A 307 -27.14 8.64 4.53
N SER A 308 -27.88 9.75 4.50
CA SER A 308 -29.34 9.70 4.28
C SER A 308 -29.64 9.73 2.78
N ASP A 309 -29.88 8.56 2.18
CA ASP A 309 -30.58 8.34 0.88
C ASP A 309 -30.08 9.14 -0.36
N GLY A 310 -28.93 9.82 -0.25
CA GLY A 310 -28.37 10.72 -1.25
C GLY A 310 -27.35 10.08 -2.17
N SER A 311 -27.04 10.78 -3.26
CA SER A 311 -26.03 10.37 -4.24
C SER A 311 -24.64 10.24 -3.59
N VAL A 312 -23.78 9.34 -4.09
CA VAL A 312 -22.39 9.18 -3.60
C VAL A 312 -21.64 10.52 -3.57
N PHE A 313 -21.97 11.43 -4.50
CA PHE A 313 -21.41 12.78 -4.60
C PHE A 313 -21.73 13.68 -3.40
N ASP A 314 -22.83 13.42 -2.68
CA ASP A 314 -23.28 14.27 -1.58
C ASP A 314 -22.66 13.88 -0.23
N THR A 315 -21.93 12.75 -0.19
CA THR A 315 -21.24 12.32 1.01
C THR A 315 -20.13 13.30 1.42
N LEU A 316 -19.90 13.44 2.73
CA LEU A 316 -18.84 14.31 3.24
C LEU A 316 -17.47 13.98 2.63
N VAL A 317 -17.17 12.69 2.48
CA VAL A 317 -15.89 12.22 1.92
C VAL A 317 -15.76 12.55 0.43
N ALA A 318 -16.84 12.44 -0.36
CA ALA A 318 -16.81 12.83 -1.77
C ALA A 318 -16.57 14.33 -1.94
N LYS A 319 -17.25 15.16 -1.13
CA LYS A 319 -17.01 16.62 -1.13
C LYS A 319 -15.62 16.98 -0.60
N LEU A 320 -15.11 16.23 0.38
CA LEU A 320 -13.75 16.40 0.89
C LEU A 320 -12.69 15.99 -0.13
N LEU A 321 -12.95 14.96 -0.95
CA LEU A 321 -12.09 14.60 -2.08
C LEU A 321 -12.03 15.75 -3.10
N ALA A 322 -13.17 16.36 -3.41
CA ALA A 322 -13.23 17.52 -4.29
C ALA A 322 -12.45 18.72 -3.73
N ALA A 323 -12.58 19.00 -2.43
CA ALA A 323 -11.81 20.03 -1.75
C ALA A 323 -10.31 19.71 -1.74
N ALA A 324 -9.93 18.46 -1.49
CA ALA A 324 -8.55 18.03 -1.48
C ALA A 324 -7.86 18.21 -2.84
N ASP A 325 -8.55 17.89 -3.92
CA ASP A 325 -8.07 18.14 -5.28
C ASP A 325 -7.93 19.64 -5.56
N LYS A 326 -8.96 20.42 -5.22
CA LYS A 326 -8.99 21.86 -5.44
C LYS A 326 -7.91 22.63 -4.69
N TYR A 327 -7.62 22.25 -3.44
CA TYR A 327 -6.65 22.91 -2.57
C TYR A 327 -5.26 22.26 -2.62
N ASP A 328 -5.03 21.35 -3.58
CA ASP A 328 -3.77 20.64 -3.80
C ASP A 328 -3.25 19.90 -2.55
N LEU A 329 -4.15 19.18 -1.89
CA LEU A 329 -3.89 18.39 -0.69
C LEU A 329 -3.74 16.91 -1.06
N GLY A 330 -2.66 16.56 -1.77
CA GLY A 330 -2.46 15.22 -2.35
C GLY A 330 -2.60 14.05 -1.36
N ARG A 331 -2.09 14.19 -0.13
CA ARG A 331 -2.25 13.14 0.90
C ARG A 331 -3.69 13.03 1.41
N LEU A 332 -4.42 14.14 1.54
CA LEU A 332 -5.85 14.10 1.89
C LEU A 332 -6.67 13.44 0.78
N ARG A 333 -6.33 13.70 -0.49
CA ARG A 333 -6.94 13.04 -1.64
C ARG A 333 -6.80 11.53 -1.52
N LEU A 334 -5.58 11.02 -1.30
CA LEU A 334 -5.32 9.59 -1.09
C LEU A 334 -6.05 8.99 0.13
N LEU A 335 -6.20 9.73 1.22
CA LEU A 335 -6.99 9.28 2.38
C LEU A 335 -8.47 9.14 2.02
N CYS A 336 -9.03 10.10 1.28
CA CYS A 336 -10.40 10.03 0.78
C CYS A 336 -10.58 8.86 -0.20
N GLU A 337 -9.63 8.66 -1.11
CA GLU A 337 -9.58 7.52 -2.04
C GLU A 337 -9.62 6.19 -1.30
N SER A 338 -8.75 6.02 -0.30
CA SER A 338 -8.70 4.81 0.53
C SER A 338 -10.01 4.56 1.26
N TYR A 339 -10.64 5.59 1.80
CA TYR A 339 -11.93 5.47 2.49
C TYR A 339 -13.05 5.05 1.52
N LEU A 340 -13.19 5.74 0.38
CA LEU A 340 -14.22 5.45 -0.62
C LEU A 340 -14.05 4.04 -1.23
N CYS A 341 -12.80 3.58 -1.37
CA CYS A 341 -12.48 2.24 -1.85
C CYS A 341 -13.14 1.13 -1.02
N LYS A 342 -13.26 1.30 0.30
CA LYS A 342 -13.91 0.33 1.21
C LYS A 342 -15.39 0.10 0.88
N GLY A 343 -16.06 1.08 0.26
CA GLY A 343 -17.49 1.07 -0.06
C GLY A 343 -17.82 0.73 -1.51
N ILE A 344 -16.84 0.29 -2.31
CA ILE A 344 -17.08 -0.08 -3.71
C ILE A 344 -17.94 -1.34 -3.77
N SER A 345 -19.03 -1.25 -4.54
CA SER A 345 -19.95 -2.34 -4.82
C SER A 345 -20.41 -2.26 -6.27
N VAL A 346 -21.13 -3.28 -6.75
CA VAL A 346 -21.74 -3.24 -8.10
C VAL A 346 -22.64 -2.01 -8.27
N ALA A 347 -23.39 -1.64 -7.23
CA ALA A 347 -24.32 -0.51 -7.28
C ALA A 347 -23.62 0.86 -7.29
N SER A 348 -22.48 0.99 -6.59
CA SER A 348 -21.79 2.27 -6.39
C SER A 348 -20.63 2.51 -7.36
N VAL A 349 -20.01 1.46 -7.92
CA VAL A 349 -18.72 1.58 -8.64
C VAL A 349 -18.75 2.58 -9.79
N ALA A 350 -19.84 2.67 -10.55
CA ALA A 350 -19.93 3.58 -11.69
C ALA A 350 -19.96 5.05 -11.26
N SER A 351 -20.70 5.37 -10.21
CA SER A 351 -20.74 6.72 -9.63
C SER A 351 -19.42 7.07 -8.94
N THR A 352 -18.82 6.12 -8.22
CA THR A 352 -17.50 6.30 -7.60
C THR A 352 -16.40 6.49 -8.65
N LEU A 353 -16.47 5.79 -9.79
CA LEU A 353 -15.54 5.98 -10.90
C LEU A 353 -15.63 7.39 -11.50
N ALA A 354 -16.86 7.87 -11.73
CA ALA A 354 -17.09 9.23 -12.22
C ALA A 354 -16.56 10.29 -11.24
N LEU A 355 -16.80 10.09 -9.93
CA LEU A 355 -16.26 10.95 -8.88
C LEU A 355 -14.72 10.95 -8.88
N ALA A 356 -14.11 9.77 -9.02
CA ALA A 356 -12.67 9.62 -8.98
C ALA A 356 -12.00 10.33 -10.17
N ASP A 357 -12.55 10.16 -11.37
CA ASP A 357 -12.08 10.83 -12.58
C ASP A 357 -12.20 12.35 -12.46
N ARG A 358 -13.35 12.85 -11.99
CA ARG A 358 -13.62 14.28 -11.84
C ARG A 358 -12.64 15.01 -10.91
N HIS A 359 -12.13 14.31 -9.89
CA HIS A 359 -11.28 14.89 -8.85
C HIS A 359 -9.85 14.32 -8.86
N HIS A 360 -9.39 13.84 -10.02
CA HIS A 360 -8.02 13.37 -10.26
C HIS A 360 -7.54 12.35 -9.20
N ALA A 361 -8.45 11.50 -8.74
CA ALA A 361 -8.23 10.46 -7.75
C ALA A 361 -7.81 9.16 -8.46
N MET A 362 -6.55 9.13 -8.88
CA MET A 362 -6.05 8.13 -9.83
C MET A 362 -6.02 6.70 -9.27
N GLU A 363 -5.74 6.52 -7.98
CA GLU A 363 -5.69 5.20 -7.35
C GLU A 363 -7.11 4.62 -7.23
N LEU A 364 -8.07 5.44 -6.76
CA LEU A 364 -9.47 5.07 -6.70
C LEU A 364 -10.03 4.78 -8.10
N LYS A 365 -9.70 5.61 -9.10
CA LYS A 365 -10.10 5.40 -10.50
C LYS A 365 -9.62 4.04 -11.00
N ALA A 366 -8.34 3.70 -10.78
CA ALA A 366 -7.76 2.42 -11.21
C ALA A 366 -8.47 1.22 -10.55
N VAL A 367 -8.74 1.30 -9.24
CA VAL A 367 -9.49 0.24 -8.52
C VAL A 367 -10.91 0.11 -9.08
N CYS A 368 -11.62 1.22 -9.30
CA CYS A 368 -12.97 1.21 -9.85
C CYS A 368 -13.00 0.61 -11.27
N LEU A 369 -12.06 0.96 -12.15
CA LEU A 369 -11.96 0.41 -13.50
C LEU A 369 -11.78 -1.12 -13.46
N LYS A 370 -10.88 -1.61 -12.62
CA LYS A 370 -10.64 -3.05 -12.46
C LYS A 370 -11.87 -3.77 -11.93
N PHE A 371 -12.48 -3.26 -10.85
CA PHE A 371 -13.68 -3.85 -10.27
C PHE A 371 -14.85 -3.87 -11.27
N ALA A 372 -15.05 -2.77 -12.01
CA ALA A 372 -16.08 -2.67 -13.02
C ALA A 372 -15.84 -3.64 -14.18
N ALA A 373 -14.59 -3.83 -14.60
CA ALA A 373 -14.23 -4.80 -15.64
C ALA A 373 -14.52 -6.25 -15.20
N GLU A 374 -14.16 -6.61 -13.96
CA GLU A 374 -14.40 -7.95 -13.39
C GLU A 374 -15.90 -8.25 -13.21
N ASN A 375 -16.73 -7.21 -13.00
CA ASN A 375 -18.17 -7.33 -12.71
C ASN A 375 -19.07 -6.71 -13.80
N LEU A 376 -18.55 -6.51 -15.01
CA LEU A 376 -19.15 -5.67 -16.05
C LEU A 376 -20.62 -6.02 -16.33
N SER A 377 -20.94 -7.31 -16.40
CA SER A 377 -22.30 -7.77 -16.71
C SER A 377 -23.36 -7.26 -15.72
N ALA A 378 -22.99 -7.10 -14.45
CA ALA A 378 -23.87 -6.56 -13.42
C ALA A 378 -23.87 -5.03 -13.42
N VAL A 379 -22.69 -4.42 -13.58
CA VAL A 379 -22.51 -2.96 -13.58
C VAL A 379 -23.30 -2.29 -14.71
N ILE A 380 -23.32 -2.86 -15.93
CA ILE A 380 -24.05 -2.29 -17.08
C ILE A 380 -25.55 -2.10 -16.80
N ARG A 381 -26.13 -2.88 -15.89
CA ARG A 381 -27.56 -2.83 -15.54
C ARG A 381 -27.87 -1.81 -14.45
N THR A 382 -26.88 -1.10 -13.92
CA THR A 382 -27.06 -0.12 -12.84
C THR A 382 -27.36 1.28 -13.37
N GLU A 383 -28.08 2.07 -12.57
CA GLU A 383 -28.33 3.48 -12.88
C GLU A 383 -27.02 4.29 -12.96
N GLY A 384 -26.03 3.96 -12.12
CA GLY A 384 -24.71 4.58 -12.17
C GLY A 384 -24.01 4.39 -13.52
N PHE A 385 -24.18 3.24 -14.18
CA PHE A 385 -23.61 3.03 -15.51
C PHE A 385 -24.36 3.80 -16.61
N LEU A 386 -25.66 4.00 -16.47
CA LEU A 386 -26.43 4.91 -17.33
C LEU A 386 -25.91 6.35 -17.17
N TYR A 387 -25.65 6.79 -15.93
CA TYR A 387 -25.04 8.09 -15.67
C TYR A 387 -23.68 8.24 -16.37
N LEU A 388 -22.82 7.21 -16.32
CA LEU A 388 -21.54 7.22 -17.06
C LEU A 388 -21.73 7.36 -18.56
N ARG A 389 -22.74 6.71 -19.15
CA ARG A 389 -23.04 6.81 -20.58
C ARG A 389 -23.35 8.25 -20.98
N ASP A 390 -24.16 8.90 -20.16
CA ASP A 390 -24.75 10.18 -20.51
C ASP A 390 -23.80 11.35 -20.15
N ASN A 391 -22.91 11.18 -19.16
CA ASN A 391 -22.05 12.26 -18.63
C ASN A 391 -20.54 12.01 -18.81
N CYS A 392 -20.08 10.76 -18.94
CA CYS A 392 -18.65 10.41 -18.95
C CYS A 392 -18.33 9.28 -19.96
N PRO A 393 -18.57 9.46 -21.27
CA PRO A 393 -18.42 8.40 -22.27
C PRO A 393 -16.97 7.89 -22.42
N SER A 394 -15.96 8.72 -22.09
CA SER A 394 -14.55 8.31 -22.04
C SER A 394 -14.33 7.16 -21.04
N LEU A 395 -14.97 7.22 -19.87
CA LEU A 395 -14.84 6.20 -18.84
C LEU A 395 -15.41 4.84 -19.26
N GLN A 396 -16.43 4.82 -20.12
CA GLN A 396 -16.90 3.56 -20.71
C GLN A 396 -15.85 2.93 -21.62
N SER A 397 -15.17 3.76 -22.42
CA SER A 397 -14.08 3.29 -23.27
C SER A 397 -12.91 2.78 -22.43
N GLU A 398 -12.59 3.45 -21.32
CA GLU A 398 -11.57 2.98 -20.36
C GLU A 398 -11.95 1.65 -19.72
N ILE A 399 -13.20 1.47 -19.26
CA ILE A 399 -13.69 0.18 -18.73
C ILE A 399 -13.51 -0.92 -19.79
N LEU A 400 -13.89 -0.67 -21.05
CA LEU A 400 -13.75 -1.64 -22.14
C LEU A 400 -12.29 -1.97 -22.44
N LYS A 401 -11.39 -0.98 -22.40
CA LYS A 401 -9.93 -1.20 -22.53
C LYS A 401 -9.41 -2.07 -21.39
N THR A 402 -9.83 -1.80 -20.14
CA THR A 402 -9.47 -2.62 -18.97
C THR A 402 -9.97 -4.06 -19.12
N VAL A 403 -11.20 -4.26 -19.62
CA VAL A 403 -11.76 -5.60 -19.90
C VAL A 403 -10.97 -6.33 -20.98
N ALA A 404 -10.52 -5.61 -22.02
CA ALA A 404 -9.72 -6.17 -23.10
C ALA A 404 -8.26 -6.47 -22.69
N GLY A 405 -7.84 -6.04 -21.48
CA GLY A 405 -6.45 -6.14 -21.04
C GLY A 405 -5.52 -5.18 -21.80
N CYS A 406 -6.05 -4.11 -22.40
CA CYS A 406 -5.25 -3.06 -23.00
C CYS A 406 -4.69 -2.17 -21.89
N GLU A 407 -3.52 -2.50 -21.37
CA GLU A 407 -2.78 -1.60 -20.48
C GLU A 407 -2.31 -0.38 -21.28
N GLU A 408 -2.84 0.81 -20.97
CA GLU A 408 -2.22 2.05 -21.43
C GLU A 408 -0.99 2.31 -20.55
N GLN A 409 0.19 2.26 -21.16
CA GLN A 409 1.36 2.90 -20.60
C GLN A 409 1.09 4.39 -20.56
N CYS A 410 0.85 4.95 -19.37
CA CYS A 410 0.87 6.39 -19.16
C CYS A 410 2.28 6.92 -19.46
N SER A 411 2.53 7.30 -20.71
CA SER A 411 3.58 8.26 -21.04
C SER A 411 2.95 9.63 -21.28
N SER A 412 3.30 10.55 -20.40
CA SER A 412 3.12 11.98 -20.61
C SER A 412 3.79 12.40 -21.92
N GLY A 413 3.03 13.00 -22.84
CA GLY A 413 3.60 13.64 -24.03
C GLY A 413 2.56 13.88 -25.09
N ARG A 414 2.22 15.16 -25.31
CA ARG A 414 1.41 15.63 -26.44
C ARG A 414 2.01 15.11 -27.76
N GLU A 415 1.19 14.51 -28.62
CA GLU A 415 1.13 14.75 -30.07
C GLU A 415 -0.05 13.96 -30.69
N GLU A 416 -0.66 14.54 -31.74
CA GLU A 416 -1.94 14.17 -32.36
C GLU A 416 -2.01 12.81 -33.07
N PRO A 417 -3.23 12.31 -33.42
CA PRO A 417 -3.43 10.97 -33.94
C PRO A 417 -3.56 10.95 -35.47
N GLU A 418 -2.61 10.33 -36.16
CA GLU A 418 -2.88 9.76 -37.48
C GLU A 418 -2.24 8.38 -37.61
N ARG A 419 -3.06 7.41 -38.06
CA ARG A 419 -2.74 6.07 -38.60
C ARG A 419 -3.16 4.89 -37.72
N LEU A 420 -4.45 4.59 -37.73
CA LEU A 420 -4.90 3.19 -37.67
C LEU A 420 -6.17 2.95 -38.51
N CYS A 421 -6.14 3.30 -39.79
CA CYS A 421 -7.14 2.87 -40.78
C CYS A 421 -6.45 2.17 -41.96
N ALA A 422 -5.81 1.03 -41.70
CA ALA A 422 -5.27 0.18 -42.76
C ALA A 422 -5.16 -1.30 -42.34
N ALA A 423 -6.25 -1.90 -41.84
CA ALA A 423 -6.26 -3.35 -41.55
C ALA A 423 -7.60 -4.05 -41.81
N LEU A 424 -8.50 -3.49 -42.63
CA LEU A 424 -9.77 -4.14 -43.01
C LEU A 424 -10.05 -4.11 -44.53
N ARG A 425 -9.02 -4.37 -45.35
CA ARG A 425 -9.22 -4.72 -46.77
C ARG A 425 -8.28 -5.85 -47.20
N ARG A 426 -8.53 -7.06 -46.70
CA ARG A 426 -8.12 -8.31 -47.38
C ARG A 426 -9.15 -9.41 -47.15
N GLY A 427 -10.17 -9.36 -47.99
CA GLY A 427 -11.07 -10.43 -48.42
C GLY A 427 -11.70 -9.86 -49.69
N ASP A 428 -11.84 -10.53 -50.82
CA ASP A 428 -11.92 -11.95 -51.08
C ASP A 428 -11.82 -12.04 -52.62
N THR A 429 -10.91 -12.82 -53.20
CA THR A 429 -11.00 -13.15 -54.64
C THR A 429 -10.48 -14.54 -54.89
N ASN A 430 -11.38 -15.51 -54.97
CA ASN A 430 -11.13 -16.73 -55.71
C ASN A 430 -12.28 -17.04 -56.68
N GLY A 431 -11.97 -16.89 -57.97
CA GLY A 431 -12.46 -17.68 -59.12
C GLY A 431 -13.97 -17.88 -59.34
N ARG A 432 -14.49 -17.27 -60.41
CA ARG A 432 -14.96 -17.96 -61.64
C ARG A 432 -15.91 -17.07 -62.46
N ARG A 433 -15.55 -16.84 -63.74
CA ARG A 433 -16.39 -16.95 -64.96
C ARG A 433 -15.59 -16.38 -66.13
N VAL A 434 -15.09 -17.23 -67.02
CA VAL A 434 -15.72 -17.64 -68.29
C VAL A 434 -16.08 -16.42 -69.16
N ARG A 435 -15.26 -16.16 -70.18
CA ARG A 435 -15.61 -15.33 -71.35
C ARG A 435 -16.57 -16.10 -72.24
N PRO A 436 -17.49 -15.42 -72.95
CA PRO A 436 -17.22 -15.24 -74.39
C PRO A 436 -17.67 -13.90 -74.99
N ARG A 437 -16.96 -13.55 -76.09
CA ARG A 437 -17.32 -12.84 -77.35
C ARG A 437 -18.81 -12.50 -77.53
N ILE A 438 -19.27 -11.36 -78.07
CA ILE A 438 -18.76 -10.33 -79.01
C ILE A 438 -19.08 -8.94 -78.43
#